data_AF-I4VLM5-F1
#
_entry.id   AF-I4VLM5-F1
#
_cell.length_a   1.000
_cell.length_b   1.000
_cell.length_c   1.000
_cell.angle_alpha   90.00
_cell.angle_beta   90.00
_cell.angle_gamma   90.00
#
_symmetry.space_group_name_H-M   'P 1'
#
loop_
_entity.id
_entity.type
_entity.pdbx_description
1 polymer ?
#
loop_
_entity_poly.entity_id
_entity_poly.type
_entity_poly.pdbx_seq_one_letter_code
_entity_poly.pdbx_strand_id
1 'polypeptide(L)' 'MDAKVRAYSLATGEELWSDQAQAPAVANPAVYEYKGREYVAFVAGGNTILKDQVGDQIVVYALPQD' A
#
# COMPACT_ATOMS: atom_id res chain seq x y z
N MET A 1 11.34 -7.11 -5.51
CA MET A 1 10.35 -6.36 -4.68
C MET A 1 9.73 -7.31 -3.68
N ASP A 2 9.47 -6.86 -2.46
CA ASP A 2 8.64 -7.59 -1.51
C ASP A 2 7.17 -7.19 -1.65
N ALA A 3 6.32 -7.76 -0.80
CA ALA A 3 4.88 -7.53 -0.80
C ALA A 3 4.45 -6.58 0.32
N LYS A 4 5.34 -5.70 0.79
CA LYS A 4 5.01 -4.71 1.81
C LYS A 4 4.62 -3.39 1.17
N VAL A 5 3.53 -2.80 1.67
CA VAL A 5 3.20 -1.38 1.46
C VAL A 5 3.74 -0.57 2.63
N ARG A 6 4.21 0.65 2.38
CA ARG A 6 4.99 1.41 3.36
C ARG A 6 4.73 2.91 3.27
N ALA A 7 4.89 3.59 4.40
CA ALA A 7 4.97 5.04 4.48
C ALA A 7 6.33 5.45 5.08
N TYR A 8 6.95 6.47 4.48
CA TYR A 8 8.26 6.97 4.91
C TYR A 8 8.17 8.46 5.27
N SER A 9 8.98 8.87 6.24
CA SER A 9 9.22 10.28 6.54
C SER A 9 9.91 10.96 5.36
N LEU A 10 9.36 12.07 4.88
CA LEU A 10 9.95 12.86 3.79
C LEU A 10 11.28 13.53 4.20
N ALA A 11 11.44 13.85 5.49
CA ALA A 11 12.62 14.56 5.98
C ALA A 11 13.81 13.64 6.25
N THR A 12 13.54 12.43 6.76
CA THR A 12 14.57 11.52 7.28
C THR A 12 14.69 10.22 6.49
N GLY A 13 13.68 9.85 5.69
CA GLY A 13 13.62 8.56 5.01
C GLY A 13 13.29 7.37 5.95
N GLU A 14 12.95 7.65 7.22
CA GLU A 14 12.55 6.62 8.19
C GLU A 14 11.23 5.95 7.80
N GLU A 15 11.14 4.61 7.92
CA GLU A 15 9.88 3.87 7.74
C GLU A 15 8.97 4.15 8.95
N LEU A 16 7.85 4.85 8.73
CA LEU A 16 6.91 5.22 9.79
C LEU A 16 5.81 4.17 9.97
N TRP A 17 5.51 3.42 8.90
CA TRP A 17 4.47 2.40 8.90
C TRP A 17 4.69 1.43 7.75
N SER A 18 4.31 0.16 7.97
CA SER A 18 4.18 -0.83 6.90
C SER A 18 3.12 -1.87 7.20
N ASP A 19 2.63 -2.51 6.13
CA ASP A 19 1.74 -3.67 6.20
C ASP A 19 2.06 -4.67 5.09
N GLN A 20 1.67 -5.92 5.30
CA GLN A 20 1.92 -7.04 4.41
C GLN A 20 0.71 -7.29 3.49
N ALA A 21 0.84 -6.96 2.22
CA ALA A 21 -0.12 -7.35 1.19
C ALA A 21 0.13 -8.79 0.70
N GLN A 22 -0.85 -9.34 -0.02
CA GLN A 22 -0.78 -10.70 -0.58
C GLN A 22 0.26 -10.84 -1.70
N ALA A 23 0.54 -9.76 -2.45
CA ALA A 23 1.51 -9.71 -3.53
C ALA A 23 2.19 -8.32 -3.61
N PRO A 24 3.31 -8.17 -4.34
CA PRO A 24 3.92 -6.87 -4.57
C PRO A 24 2.95 -5.86 -5.19
N ALA A 25 2.81 -4.69 -4.56
CA ALA A 25 2.13 -3.55 -5.16
C ALA A 25 3.10 -2.85 -6.12
N VAL A 26 2.90 -3.04 -7.43
CA VAL A 26 3.74 -2.46 -8.49
C VAL A 26 3.14 -1.17 -9.08
N ALA A 27 1.88 -0.88 -8.72
CA ALA A 27 1.18 0.34 -9.09
C ALA A 27 1.46 1.49 -8.09
N ASN A 28 1.27 2.73 -8.56
CA ASN A 28 1.26 3.89 -7.66
C ASN A 28 0.06 3.81 -6.70
N PRO A 29 0.24 4.20 -5.41
CA PRO A 29 -0.90 4.33 -4.50
C PRO A 29 -1.84 5.46 -4.95
N ALA A 30 -3.11 5.32 -4.61
CA ALA A 30 -4.13 6.37 -4.77
C ALA A 30 -4.53 6.93 -3.41
N VAL A 31 -4.72 8.24 -3.33
CA VAL A 31 -5.27 8.93 -2.14
C VAL A 31 -6.63 9.50 -2.51
N TYR A 32 -7.63 9.33 -1.65
CA TYR A 32 -8.96 9.87 -1.88
C TYR A 32 -9.69 10.18 -0.56
N GLU A 33 -10.71 11.03 -0.64
CA GLU A 33 -11.63 11.30 0.45
C GLU A 33 -13.00 10.69 0.17
N TYR A 34 -13.62 10.08 1.17
CA TYR A 34 -15.01 9.64 1.12
C TYR A 34 -15.71 9.92 2.45
N LYS A 35 -16.81 10.67 2.39
CA LYS A 35 -17.61 11.08 3.56
C LYS A 35 -16.76 11.77 4.65
N GLY A 36 -15.83 12.66 4.26
CA GLY A 36 -14.98 13.41 5.19
C GLY A 36 -13.86 12.59 5.85
N ARG A 37 -13.57 11.39 5.34
CA ARG A 37 -12.43 10.56 5.78
C ARG A 37 -11.46 10.34 4.63
N GLU A 38 -10.18 10.52 4.89
CA GLU A 38 -9.09 10.29 3.94
C GLU A 38 -8.66 8.82 3.96
N TYR A 39 -8.31 8.31 2.77
CA TYR A 39 -7.92 6.93 2.54
C TYR A 39 -6.71 6.87 1.60
N VAL A 40 -5.88 5.84 1.80
CA VAL A 40 -4.82 5.45 0.86
C VAL A 40 -5.09 4.02 0.39
N ALA A 41 -5.11 3.82 -0.92
CA ALA A 41 -5.37 2.52 -1.55
C ALA A 41 -4.15 2.02 -2.33
N PHE A 42 -3.90 0.72 -2.24
CA PHE A 42 -2.89 0.00 -3.02
C PHE A 42 -3.55 -1.18 -3.76
N VAL A 43 -3.18 -1.35 -5.02
CA VAL A 43 -3.51 -2.55 -5.81
C VAL A 43 -2.31 -3.48 -5.80
N ALA A 44 -2.47 -4.64 -5.14
CA ALA A 44 -1.44 -5.65 -4.96
C ALA A 44 -1.67 -6.82 -5.92
N GLY A 45 -1.29 -6.60 -7.19
CA GLY A 45 -1.39 -7.59 -8.27
C GLY A 45 -0.17 -8.51 -8.42
N GLY A 46 1.01 -8.01 -8.04
CA GLY A 46 2.29 -8.61 -8.42
C GLY A 46 2.65 -8.34 -9.89
N ASN A 47 3.85 -8.78 -10.27
CA ASN A 47 4.33 -8.77 -11.65
C ASN A 47 5.26 -9.98 -11.81
N THR A 48 4.86 -10.94 -12.65
CA THR A 48 5.58 -12.22 -12.83
C THR A 48 6.98 -12.07 -13.42
N ILE A 49 7.31 -10.93 -14.03
CA ILE A 49 8.68 -10.62 -14.45
C ILE A 49 9.57 -10.31 -13.22
N LEU A 50 8.99 -9.76 -12.15
CA LEU A 50 9.70 -9.34 -10.94
C LEU A 50 9.72 -10.40 -9.86
N LYS A 51 8.64 -11.19 -9.71
CA LYS A 51 8.47 -12.24 -8.69
C LYS A 51 7.27 -13.12 -9.03
N ASP A 52 7.36 -14.43 -8.74
CA ASP A 52 6.25 -15.38 -8.95
C ASP A 52 5.05 -15.17 -8.01
N GLN A 53 5.19 -14.31 -7.00
CA GLN A 53 4.11 -13.96 -6.08
C GLN A 53 3.13 -13.00 -6.75
N VAL A 54 1.98 -13.52 -7.15
CA VAL A 54 0.85 -12.78 -7.72
C VAL A 54 -0.37 -12.88 -6.81
N GLY A 55 -1.30 -11.95 -6.96
CA GLY A 55 -2.55 -11.92 -6.19
C GLY A 55 -3.53 -10.91 -6.79
N ASP A 56 -4.74 -10.85 -6.23
CA ASP A 56 -5.80 -9.94 -6.67
C ASP A 56 -6.38 -9.21 -5.44
N GLN A 57 -5.54 -8.42 -4.77
CA GLN A 57 -5.92 -7.73 -3.54
C GLN A 57 -5.91 -6.20 -3.73
N ILE A 58 -6.98 -5.55 -3.28
CA ILE A 58 -6.99 -4.11 -3.01
C ILE A 58 -6.96 -3.95 -1.49
N VAL A 59 -5.95 -3.25 -0.98
CA VAL A 59 -5.85 -2.89 0.44
C VAL A 59 -6.05 -1.38 0.58
N VAL A 60 -6.87 -0.98 1.54
CA VAL A 60 -7.23 0.42 1.79
C VAL A 60 -7.05 0.73 3.26
N TYR A 61 -6.31 1.80 3.55
CA TYR A 61 -5.96 2.21 4.91
C TYR A 61 -6.51 3.60 5.19
N ALA A 62 -6.89 3.80 6.45
CA ALA A 62 -7.22 5.09 7.02
C ALA A 62 -6.90 5.05 8.52
N LEU A 63 -6.71 6.21 9.13
CA LEU A 63 -6.52 6.29 10.58
C LEU A 63 -7.74 5.72 11.34
N PRO A 64 -7.55 5.12 12.53
CA PRO A 64 -8.66 4.71 13.39
C PRO A 64 -9.60 5.88 13.70
N GLN A 65 -10.87 5.57 13.94
CA GLN A 65 -11.86 6.51 14.48
C GLN A 65 -12.31 5.97 15.85
N ASP A 66 -12.56 6.87 16.79
CA ASP A 66 -13.13 6.57 18.10
C ASP A 66 -14.59 6.09 18.00
#